data_AF-A0A533ZMD1-F1
#
_entry.id   AF-A0A533ZMD1-F1
#
_cell.length_a   1.000
_cell.length_b   1.000
_cell.length_c   1.000
_cell.angle_alpha   90.00
_cell.angle_beta   90.00
_cell.angle_gamma   90.00
#
_symmetry.space_group_name_H-M   'P 1'
#
loop_
_entity.id
_entity.type
_entity.pdbx_description
1 polymer ?
#
loop_
_entity_poly.entity_id
_entity_poly.type
_entity_poly.pdbx_seq_one_letter_code
_entity_poly.pdbx_strand_id
1 'polypeptide(L)' 'AELERAGVAITGMSDHTVSQSLYLADPDGNEVELYVDADPAIWQRDPAAVLSPVKPLRMT' A
#
# COMPACT_ATOMS: atom_id res chain seq x y z
N ALA A 1 10.51 -7.39 -4.75
CA ALA A 1 11.37 -8.59 -4.83
C ALA A 1 10.60 -9.89 -5.14
N GLU A 2 9.69 -10.37 -4.28
CA GLU A 2 9.03 -11.67 -4.51
C GLU A 2 8.02 -11.65 -5.67
N LEU A 3 7.13 -10.65 -5.71
CA LEU A 3 6.18 -10.45 -6.80
C LEU A 3 6.88 -10.35 -8.16
N GLU A 4 7.94 -9.56 -8.23
CA GLU A 4 8.75 -9.40 -9.45
C GLU A 4 9.38 -10.73 -9.91
N ARG A 5 9.92 -11.54 -8.98
CA ARG A 5 10.45 -12.87 -9.30
C ARG A 5 9.36 -13.82 -9.79
N ALA A 6 8.13 -13.65 -9.33
CA ALA A 6 6.97 -14.40 -9.80
C ALA A 6 6.39 -13.86 -11.13
N GLY A 7 6.96 -12.80 -11.70
CA GLY A 7 6.45 -12.16 -12.92
C GLY A 7 5.18 -11.34 -12.71
N VAL A 8 4.84 -11.01 -11.46
CA VAL A 8 3.68 -10.19 -11.12
C VAL A 8 4.09 -8.71 -11.15
N ALA A 9 3.45 -7.95 -12.04
CA ALA A 9 3.70 -6.51 -12.16
C ALA A 9 2.94 -5.74 -11.07
N ILE A 10 3.67 -4.85 -10.38
CA ILE A 10 3.06 -3.85 -9.49
C ILE A 10 2.64 -2.67 -10.37
N THR A 11 1.35 -2.36 -10.39
CA THR A 11 0.75 -1.31 -11.22
C THR A 11 0.63 0.01 -10.47
N GLY A 12 0.65 -0.03 -9.13
CA GLY A 12 0.58 1.16 -8.29
C GLY A 12 1.11 0.90 -6.88
N MET A 13 1.48 1.99 -6.20
CA MET A 13 1.95 1.96 -4.82
C MET A 13 1.47 3.22 -4.11
N SER A 14 1.01 3.09 -2.88
CA SER A 14 0.51 4.23 -2.11
C SER A 14 0.84 4.12 -0.64
N ASP A 15 1.14 5.27 -0.04
CA ASP A 15 1.27 5.44 1.40
C ASP A 15 0.12 6.33 1.86
N HIS A 16 -0.80 5.73 2.62
CA HIS A 16 -2.00 6.36 3.18
C HIS A 16 -1.74 6.93 4.58
N THR A 17 -0.47 7.06 4.98
CA THR A 17 0.01 7.46 6.31
C THR A 17 -0.27 6.46 7.43
N VAL A 18 -1.50 5.93 7.53
CA VAL A 18 -1.87 4.90 8.51
C VAL A 18 -1.74 3.48 7.95
N SER A 19 -1.48 3.36 6.65
CA SER A 19 -1.30 2.10 5.95
C SER A 19 -0.54 2.27 4.64
N GLN A 20 -0.10 1.16 4.07
CA GLN A 20 0.63 1.12 2.82
C GLN A 20 0.02 0.05 1.91
N SER A 21 0.00 0.33 0.62
CA SER A 21 -0.65 -0.53 -0.37
C SER A 21 0.24 -0.72 -1.60
N LEU A 22 0.20 -1.95 -2.14
CA LEU A 22 0.65 -2.27 -3.49
C LEU A 22 -0.57 -2.72 -4.31
N TYR A 23 -0.68 -2.21 -5.54
CA TYR A 23 -1.74 -2.57 -6.47
C TYR A 23 -1.17 -3.45 -7.59
N LEU A 24 -1.90 -4.49 -7.95
CA LEU A 24 -1.57 -5.43 -9.03
C LEU A 24 -2.86 -5.97 -9.66
N ALA A 25 -2.74 -6.66 -10.79
CA ALA A 25 -3.84 -7.38 -11.40
C ALA A 25 -3.66 -8.90 -11.23
N ASP A 26 -4.74 -9.61 -10.91
CA ASP A 26 -4.76 -11.08 -10.99
C ASP A 26 -4.81 -11.56 -12.47
N PRO A 27 -4.72 -12.86 -12.75
CA PRO A 27 -4.76 -13.38 -14.12
C PRO A 27 -6.04 -13.09 -14.91
N ASP A 28 -7.15 -12.81 -14.23
CA ASP A 28 -8.43 -12.45 -14.83
C ASP A 28 -8.57 -10.94 -15.07
N GLY A 29 -7.60 -10.14 -14.59
CA GLY A 29 -7.58 -8.69 -14.71
C GLY A 29 -8.28 -7.95 -13.58
N ASN A 30 -8.64 -8.63 -12.49
CA ASN A 30 -9.18 -7.99 -11.29
C ASN A 30 -8.06 -7.27 -10.55
N GLU A 31 -8.32 -6.04 -10.09
CA GLU A 31 -7.38 -5.33 -9.23
C GLU A 31 -7.33 -5.98 -7.84
N VAL A 32 -6.11 -6.24 -7.37
CA VAL A 32 -5.81 -6.74 -6.03
C VAL A 32 -4.96 -5.71 -5.31
N GLU A 33 -5.36 -5.39 -4.08
CA GLU A 33 -4.60 -4.55 -3.17
C GLU A 33 -3.93 -5.42 -2.10
N LEU A 34 -2.60 -5.36 -2.02
CA LEU A 34 -1.84 -5.88 -0.89
C LEU A 34 -1.65 -4.74 0.11
N TYR A 35 -2.37 -4.84 1.22
CA TYR A 35 -2.45 -3.82 2.25
C TYR A 35 -1.68 -4.24 3.50
N VAL A 36 -1.03 -3.27 4.14
CA VAL A 36 -0.47 -3.42 5.49
C VAL A 36 -0.72 -2.18 6.33
N ASP A 37 -1.10 -2.37 7.58
CA ASP A 37 -1.19 -1.28 8.56
C ASP A 37 0.20 -0.69 8.83
N ALA A 38 0.28 0.63 8.98
CA ALA A 38 1.45 1.28 9.53
C ALA A 38 1.50 1.09 11.06
N ASP A 39 2.45 1.74 11.74
CA ASP A 39 2.53 1.68 13.20
C ASP A 39 1.23 2.21 13.85
N PRO A 40 0.54 1.40 14.68
CA PRO A 40 -0.66 1.83 15.40
C PRO A 40 -0.49 3.07 16.25
N ALA A 41 0.73 3.37 16.70
CA ALA A 41 1.02 4.60 17.44
C ALA A 41 0.66 5.87 16.65
N ILE A 42 0.63 5.82 15.31
CA ILE A 42 0.27 6.95 14.45
C ILE A 42 -1.17 7.40 14.76
N TRP A 43 -2.15 6.52 14.56
CA TRP A 43 -3.56 6.88 14.77
C TRP A 43 -3.98 6.86 16.24
N GLN A 44 -3.27 6.15 17.12
CA GLN A 44 -3.50 6.24 18.56
C GLN A 44 -3.12 7.60 19.12
N ARG A 45 -2.07 8.24 18.59
CA ARG A 45 -1.65 9.60 19.00
C ARG A 45 -2.43 10.69 18.27
N ASP A 46 -2.75 10.46 17.00
CA ASP A 46 -3.54 11.39 16.18
C ASP A 46 -4.59 10.64 15.36
N PRO A 47 -5.82 10.51 15.86
CA PRO A 47 -6.91 9.88 15.11
C PRO A 47 -7.21 10.56 13.78
N ALA A 48 -6.87 11.84 13.58
CA ALA A 48 -7.08 12.54 12.32
C ALA A 48 -6.11 12.08 11.22
N ALA A 49 -5.04 11.35 11.57
CA ALA A 49 -4.08 10.81 10.60
C ALA A 49 -4.74 9.90 9.55
N VAL A 50 -5.89 9.29 9.85
CA VAL A 50 -6.69 8.50 8.88
C VAL A 50 -7.21 9.34 7.71
N LEU A 51 -7.22 10.68 7.83
CA LEU A 51 -7.63 11.62 6.79
C LEU A 51 -6.43 12.21 6.02
N SER A 52 -5.21 11.71 6.28
CA SER A 52 -4.01 12.23 5.63
C SER A 52 -4.09 12.04 4.12
N PRO A 53 -3.63 13.02 3.32
CA PRO A 53 -3.52 12.85 1.87
C PRO A 53 -2.60 11.68 1.52
N VAL A 54 -3.00 10.93 0.49
CA VAL A 54 -2.18 9.84 -0.06
C VAL A 54 -0.89 10.41 -0.64
N LYS A 55 0.24 9.77 -0.37
CA LYS A 55 1.55 10.14 -0.88
C LYS A 55 2.23 8.97 -1.62
N PRO A 56 3.22 9.24 -2.49
CA PRO A 56 3.95 8.19 -3.17
C PRO A 56 4.69 7.29 -2.17
N LEU A 57 4.48 5.99 -2.26
CA LEU A 57 5.28 5.00 -1.54
C LEU A 57 6.57 4.74 -2.32
N ARG A 58 7.72 4.89 -1.65
CA ARG A 58 9.03 4.61 -2.24
C ARG A 58 9.63 3.39 -1.58
N MET A 59 9.94 2.38 -2.38
CA MET A 59 10.78 1.25 -1.96
C MET A 59 12.23 1.57 -2.33
N THR A 60 13.12 1.50 -1.34
CA THR A 60 14.58 1.58 -1.51
C THR A 60 15.19 0.22 -1.77
#